data_AF-A0A800IQW7-F1
#
_entry.id   AF-A0A800IQW7-F1
#
_cell.length_a   1.000
_cell.length_b   1.000
_cell.length_c   1.000
_cell.angle_alpha   90.00
_cell.angle_beta   90.00
_cell.angle_gamma   90.00
#
_symmetry.space_group_name_H-M   'P 1'
#
loop_
_entity.id
_entity.type
_entity.pdbx_description
1 polymer ?
#
loop_
_entity_poly.entity_id
_entity_poly.type
_entity_poly.pdbx_seq_one_letter_code
_entity_poly.pdbx_strand_id
1 'polypeptide(L)' 'MQAQKMEAVGTLAGGIAHDFKNTMTGIIGYARMLMTILDEHDPHYLPISEISRAGERSDTLTKQLLAFGRRQLLRAGRA' A
#
# COMPACT_ATOMS: atom_id res chain seq x y z
N MET A 1 -28.47 -10.11 -7.24
CA MET A 1 -28.06 -8.80 -6.68
C MET A 1 -26.85 -8.89 -5.74
N GLN A 2 -26.78 -9.85 -4.81
CA GLN A 2 -25.66 -9.95 -3.84
C GLN A 2 -24.27 -10.11 -4.51
N ALA A 3 -24.18 -10.90 -5.58
CA ALA A 3 -22.95 -11.11 -6.34
C ALA A 3 -22.44 -9.83 -7.04
N GLN A 4 -23.32 -9.08 -7.72
CA GLN A 4 -22.98 -7.78 -8.35
C GLN A 4 -22.54 -6.72 -7.33
N LYS A 5 -23.15 -6.71 -6.14
CA LYS A 5 -22.75 -5.81 -5.06
C LYS A 5 -21.34 -6.14 -4.54
N MET A 6 -21.01 -7.43 -4.43
CA MET A 6 -19.67 -7.88 -4.04
C MET A 6 -18.61 -7.63 -5.12
N GLU A 7 -18.96 -7.79 -6.39
CA GLU A 7 -18.09 -7.44 -7.51
C GLU A 7 -17.75 -5.94 -7.52
N ALA A 8 -18.75 -5.08 -7.32
CA ALA A 8 -18.55 -3.64 -7.23
C ALA A 8 -17.64 -3.23 -6.05
N VAL A 9 -17.79 -3.87 -4.88
CA VAL A 9 -16.90 -3.64 -3.73
C VAL A 9 -15.47 -4.10 -4.03
N GLY A 10 -15.29 -5.23 -4.71
CA GLY A 10 -13.98 -5.72 -5.12
C GLY A 10 -13.26 -4.76 -6.08
N THR A 11 -13.97 -4.24 -7.08
CA THR A 11 -13.43 -3.26 -8.04
C THR A 11 -13.06 -1.94 -7.36
N LEU A 12 -13.92 -1.42 -6.48
CA LEU A 12 -13.64 -0.19 -5.73
C LEU A 12 -12.43 -0.34 -4.81
N ALA A 13 -12.34 -1.45 -4.07
CA ALA A 13 -11.19 -1.74 -3.20
C ALA A 13 -9.89 -1.88 -4.00
N GLY A 14 -9.94 -2.46 -5.20
CA GLY A 14 -8.80 -2.55 -6.11
C GLY A 14 -8.31 -1.17 -6.57
N GLY A 15 -9.23 -0.27 -6.94
CA GLY A 15 -8.91 1.11 -7.32
C GLY A 15 -8.29 1.91 -6.18
N ILE A 16 -8.91 1.89 -5.00
CA ILE A 16 -8.39 2.59 -3.79
C ILE A 16 -6.98 2.10 -3.44
N ALA A 17 -6.76 0.78 -3.47
CA ALA A 17 -5.46 0.22 -3.14
C ALA A 17 -4.38 0.52 -4.19
N HIS A 18 -4.75 0.62 -5.46
CA HIS A 18 -3.86 1.05 -6.52
C HIS A 18 -3.42 2.51 -6.30
N ASP A 19 -4.36 3.42 -6.05
CA ASP A 19 -4.06 4.84 -5.85
C ASP A 19 -3.22 5.06 -4.60
N PHE A 20 -3.55 4.34 -3.51
CA PHE A 20 -2.72 4.32 -2.30
C PHE A 20 -1.28 3.89 -2.58
N LYS A 21 -1.10 2.83 -3.37
CA LYS A 21 0.23 2.34 -3.77
C LYS A 21 0.98 3.38 -4.60
N ASN A 22 0.30 4.11 -5.48
CA ASN A 22 0.94 5.17 -6.28
C ASN A 22 1.45 6.30 -5.39
N THR A 23 0.67 6.75 -4.41
CA THR A 23 1.11 7.76 -3.44
C THR A 23 2.28 7.25 -2.59
N MET A 24 2.22 6.01 -2.09
CA MET A 24 3.33 5.43 -1.32
C MET A 24 4.61 5.31 -2.14
N THR A 25 4.49 4.95 -3.42
CA THR A 25 5.64 4.86 -4.33
C THR A 25 6.36 6.20 -4.45
N GLY A 26 5.60 7.31 -4.57
CA GLY A 26 6.16 8.66 -4.59
C GLY A 26 6.86 9.03 -3.28
N ILE A 27 6.20 8.80 -2.13
CA ILE A 27 6.75 9.12 -0.80
C ILE A 27 8.05 8.34 -0.54
N ILE A 28 8.05 7.03 -0.78
CA ILE A 28 9.23 6.18 -0.62
C ILE A 28 10.33 6.60 -1.60
N GLY A 29 9.97 6.94 -2.84
CA GLY A 29 10.90 7.43 -3.85
C GLY A 29 11.65 8.69 -3.40
N TYR A 30 10.92 9.71 -2.92
CA TYR A 30 11.53 10.93 -2.41
C TYR A 30 12.37 10.67 -1.15
N ALA A 31 11.89 9.86 -0.21
CA ALA A 31 12.66 9.50 0.98
C ALA A 31 13.99 8.84 0.60
N ARG A 32 13.97 7.87 -0.32
CA ARG A 32 15.18 7.21 -0.83
C ARG A 32 16.11 8.18 -1.56
N MET A 33 15.58 9.08 -2.39
CA MET A 33 16.40 10.09 -3.05
C MET A 33 17.10 11.00 -2.02
N LEU A 34 16.41 11.45 -0.99
CA LEU A 34 17.02 12.25 0.08
C LEU A 34 18.11 11.47 0.82
N MET A 35 17.91 10.17 1.08
CA MET A 35 18.94 9.33 1.70
C MET A 35 20.17 9.11 0.82
N THR A 36 20.11 9.35 -0.50
CA THR A 36 21.30 9.28 -1.37
C THR A 36 22.15 10.53 -1.34
N ILE A 37 21.59 11.66 -0.89
CA ILE A 37 22.29 12.96 -0.85
C ILE A 37 22.69 13.39 0.57
N LEU A 38 22.01 12.85 1.59
CA LEU A 38 22.32 13.11 2.99
C LEU A 38 23.40 12.16 3.48
N ASP A 39 24.31 12.69 4.29
CA ASP A 39 25.25 11.89 5.06
C ASP A 39 24.51 11.10 6.16
N GLU A 40 25.05 9.96 6.57
CA GLU A 40 24.45 9.13 7.65
C GLU A 40 24.45 9.83 9.02
N HIS A 41 25.30 10.83 9.23
CA HIS A 41 25.34 11.67 10.43
C HIS A 41 24.40 12.88 10.34
N ASP A 42 23.75 13.10 9.19
CA ASP A 42 22.78 14.17 9.05
C ASP A 42 21.58 13.92 9.99
N PRO A 43 21.16 14.92 10.79
CA PRO A 43 20.06 14.75 11.74
C PRO A 43 18.72 14.36 11.08
N HIS A 44 18.56 14.59 9.77
CA HIS A 44 17.38 14.20 9.01
C HIS A 44 17.47 12.79 8.40
N TYR A 45 18.65 12.17 8.35
CA TYR A 45 18.83 10.84 7.76
C TYR A 45 17.94 9.79 8.44
N LEU A 46 17.99 9.72 9.78
CA LEU A 46 17.20 8.76 10.55
C LEU A 46 15.68 8.96 10.37
N PRO A 47 15.12 10.19 10.54
CA PRO A 47 13.71 10.45 10.24
C PRO A 47 13.29 10.03 8.83
N ILE A 48 14.10 10.32 7.82
CA ILE A 48 13.78 10.01 6.42
C ILE A 48 13.83 8.49 6.16
N SER A 49 14.81 7.80 6.76
CA SER A 49 14.89 6.33 6.74
C SER A 49 13.62 5.69 7.33
N GLU A 50 13.14 6.23 8.46
CA GLU A 50 11.90 5.76 9.08
C GLU A 50 10.66 6.02 8.21
N ILE A 51 10.60 7.14 7.49
CA ILE A 51 9.53 7.41 6.49
C ILE A 51 9.55 6.35 5.38
N SER A 52 10.73 6.04 4.82
CA SER A 52 10.86 5.00 3.78
C SER A 52 10.37 3.64 4.31
N ARG A 53 10.84 3.25 5.50
CA ARG A 53 10.47 1.98 6.14
C ARG A 53 8.99 1.92 6.54
N ALA A 54 8.38 3.03 6.93
CA ALA A 54 6.93 3.09 7.18
C ALA A 54 6.12 2.94 5.88
N GLY A 55 6.56 3.55 4.79
CA GLY A 55 5.95 3.41 3.47
C GLY A 55 5.98 1.95 2.98
N GLU A 56 7.12 1.27 3.10
CA GLU A 56 7.28 -0.13 2.69
C GLU A 56 6.36 -1.09 3.48
N ARG A 57 6.24 -0.86 4.80
CA ARG A 57 5.29 -1.59 5.65
C ARG A 57 3.85 -1.35 5.22
N SER A 58 3.51 -0.11 4.86
CA SER A 58 2.16 0.25 4.41
C SER A 58 1.80 -0.42 3.08
N ASP A 59 2.71 -0.45 2.11
CA ASP A 59 2.51 -1.19 0.84
C ASP A 59 2.29 -2.69 1.09
N THR A 60 3.06 -3.27 2.02
CA THR A 60 2.91 -4.68 2.43
C THR A 60 1.53 -4.95 3.04
N LEU A 61 1.07 -4.10 3.97
CA LEU A 61 -0.24 -4.24 4.61
C LEU A 61 -1.39 -4.12 3.58
N THR A 62 -1.31 -3.17 2.65
CA THR A 62 -2.33 -2.99 1.60
C THR A 62 -2.42 -4.24 0.70
N LYS A 63 -1.28 -4.84 0.33
CA LYS A 63 -1.27 -6.10 -0.43
C LYS A 63 -1.93 -7.24 0.34
N GLN A 64 -1.65 -7.36 1.64
CA GLN A 64 -2.26 -8.39 2.51
C GLN A 64 -3.78 -8.20 2.64
N LEU A 65 -4.24 -6.95 2.81
CA LEU A 65 -5.66 -6.61 2.93
C LEU A 65 -6.42 -6.95 1.64
N LEU A 66 -5.87 -6.58 0.48
CA LEU A 66 -6.44 -6.95 -0.82
C LEU A 66 -6.49 -8.46 -1.05
N ALA A 67 -5.44 -9.19 -0.66
CA ALA A 67 -5.40 -10.64 -0.75
C ALA A 67 -6.46 -11.28 0.16
N PHE A 68 -6.66 -10.76 1.36
CA PHE A 68 -7.71 -11.19 2.28
C PHE A 68 -9.10 -10.92 1.71
N GLY A 69 -9.38 -9.70 1.23
CA GLY A 69 -10.66 -9.33 0.62
C GLY A 69 -11.02 -10.24 -0.57
N ARG A 70 -10.07 -10.51 -1.46
CA ARG A 70 -10.27 -11.43 -2.60
C ARG A 70 -10.62 -12.86 -2.16
N ARG A 71 -9.97 -13.39 -1.11
CA ARG A 71 -10.29 -14.73 -0.58
C ARG A 71 -11.70 -14.79 0.02
N GLN A 72 -12.13 -13.74 0.70
CA GLN A 72 -13.48 -13.68 1.27
C GLN A 72 -14.55 -13.63 0.18
N LEU A 73 -14.31 -12.86 -0.90
CA LEU A 73 -15.19 -12.81 -2.07
C LEU A 73 -15.32 -14.17 -2.77
N LEU A 74 -14.20 -14.88 -2.97
CA LEU A 74 -14.18 -16.22 -3.58
C LEU A 74 -14.93 -17.27 -2.75
N ARG A 75 -14.91 -17.15 -1.42
CA ARG A 75 -15.65 -18.03 -0.50
C ARG A 75 -17.16 -17.73 -0.53
N ALA A 76 -17.53 -16.45 -0.58
CA ALA A 76 -18.94 -16.02 -0.61
C ALA A 76 -19.66 -16.38 -1.92
N GLY A 77 -18.93 -16.53 -3.04
CA GLY A 77 -19.50 -16.95 -4.33
C GLY A 77 -19.67 -18.46 -4.51
N ARG A 78 -19.27 -19.29 -3.52
CA ARG A 78 -19.42 -20.76 -3.53
C ARG A 78 -20.55 -21.27 -2.62
N ALA A 79 -21.26 -20.37 -1.94
CA ALA A 79 -22.44 -20.66 -1.13
C ALA A 79 -23.70 -20.18 -1.86
#